data_AF-A0A530BMC3-F1
#
_entry.id   AF-A0A530BMC3-F1
#
_cell.length_a   1.000
_cell.length_b   1.000
_cell.length_c   1.000
_cell.angle_alpha   90.00
_cell.angle_beta   90.00
_cell.angle_gamma   90.00
#
_symmetry.space_group_name_H-M   'P 1'
#
loop_
_entity.id
_entity.type
_entity.pdbx_description
1 polymer ?
#
loop_
_entity_poly.entity_id
_entity_poly.type
_entity_poly.pdbx_seq_one_letter_code
_entity_poly.pdbx_strand_id
1 'polypeptide(L)' 'HTDAVGSFESNQILSERRAASLKRTLVREFGVPAYAMETVGYGEEFLLVPTQQENWRNRRVTLRRFDDFVR' A
#
# COMPACT_ATOMS: atom_id res chain seq x y z
N HIS A 1 -2.32 -1.01 -2.52
CA HIS A 1 -3.25 -0.97 -3.65
C HIS A 1 -3.88 -2.34 -3.88
N THR A 2 -5.04 -2.35 -4.52
CA THR A 2 -5.74 -3.53 -5.06
C THR A 2 -6.06 -3.28 -6.54
N ASP A 3 -6.52 -4.32 -7.23
CA ASP A 3 -7.32 -4.12 -8.44
C ASP A 3 -8.74 -3.69 -8.07
N ALA A 4 -9.59 -3.49 -9.08
CA ALA A 4 -10.94 -2.97 -8.92
C ALA A 4 -12.00 -4.06 -8.67
N VAL A 5 -11.59 -5.30 -8.40
CA VAL A 5 -12.51 -6.40 -8.14
C VAL A 5 -12.89 -6.41 -6.67
N GLY A 6 -14.18 -6.45 -6.38
CA GLY A 6 -14.73 -6.45 -5.02
C GLY A 6 -15.38 -5.12 -4.65
N SER A 7 -15.76 -4.96 -3.39
CA SER A 7 -16.28 -3.66 -2.91
C SER A 7 -15.13 -2.71 -2.60
N PHE A 8 -15.37 -1.42 -2.79
CA PHE A 8 -14.46 -0.35 -2.38
C PHE A 8 -13.96 -0.52 -0.94
N GLU A 9 -14.86 -0.80 0.01
CA GLU A 9 -14.53 -1.03 1.43
C GLU A 9 -13.60 -2.23 1.61
N SER A 10 -13.88 -3.35 0.93
CA SER A 10 -13.03 -4.55 1.01
C SER A 10 -11.63 -4.28 0.47
N ASN A 11 -11.56 -3.54 -0.65
CA ASN A 11 -10.32 -3.14 -1.28
C ASN A 11 -9.52 -2.17 -0.40
N GLN A 12 -10.19 -1.24 0.27
CA GLN A 12 -9.58 -0.35 1.23
C GLN A 12 -8.93 -1.15 2.37
N ILE A 13 -9.70 -1.99 3.07
CA ILE A 13 -9.21 -2.81 4.19
C ILE A 13 -8.07 -3.74 3.74
N LEU A 14 -8.19 -4.37 2.57
CA LEU A 14 -7.16 -5.26 2.03
C LEU A 14 -5.86 -4.50 1.78
N SER A 15 -5.94 -3.31 1.22
CA SER A 15 -4.77 -2.49 0.93
C SER A 15 -4.06 -2.01 2.20
N GLU A 16 -4.80 -1.65 3.24
CA GLU A 16 -4.26 -1.28 4.57
C GLU A 16 -3.54 -2.46 5.21
N ARG A 17 -4.17 -3.65 5.21
CA ARG A 17 -3.57 -4.88 5.75
C ARG A 17 -2.27 -5.25 5.04
N ARG A 18 -2.22 -5.10 3.71
CA ARG A 18 -1.00 -5.32 2.91
C ARG A 18 0.11 -4.34 3.31
N ALA A 19 -0.20 -3.05 3.42
CA ALA A 19 0.78 -2.03 3.84
C ALA A 19 1.31 -2.29 5.26
N ALA A 20 0.41 -2.59 6.21
CA ALA A 20 0.77 -2.95 7.58
C ALA A 20 1.63 -4.22 7.64
N SER A 21 1.35 -5.21 6.79
CA SER A 21 2.16 -6.43 6.70
C SER A 21 3.58 -6.14 6.24
N LEU A 22 3.75 -5.31 5.20
CA LEU A 22 5.07 -4.92 4.73
C LEU A 22 5.84 -4.16 5.82
N LYS A 23 5.21 -3.20 6.51
CA LYS A 23 5.82 -2.49 7.65
C LYS A 23 6.29 -3.47 8.72
N ARG A 24 5.45 -4.45 9.13
CA ARG A 24 5.86 -5.47 10.11
C ARG A 24 7.08 -6.26 9.66
N THR A 25 7.13 -6.67 8.39
CA THR A 25 8.29 -7.40 7.84
C THR A 25 9.54 -6.53 7.85
N LEU A 26 9.47 -5.27 7.40
CA LEU A 26 10.62 -4.36 7.40
C LEU A 26 11.16 -4.08 8.82
N VAL A 27 10.26 -3.94 9.79
CA VAL A 27 10.66 -3.77 11.20
C VAL A 27 11.34 -5.03 11.73
N ARG A 28 10.71 -6.19 11.57
CA ARG A 28 11.15 -7.45 12.22
C ARG A 28 12.38 -8.06 11.56
N GLU A 29 12.39 -8.11 10.23
CA GLU A 29 13.40 -8.85 9.48
C GLU A 29 14.58 -7.96 9.06
N PHE A 30 14.35 -6.65 8.92
CA PHE A 30 15.34 -5.71 8.40
C PHE A 30 15.71 -4.60 9.39
N GLY A 31 15.13 -4.58 10.59
CA GLY A 31 15.48 -3.64 11.65
C GLY A 31 15.13 -2.17 11.34
N VAL A 32 14.26 -1.91 10.35
CA VAL A 32 13.85 -0.54 10.03
C VAL A 32 13.04 0.02 11.21
N PRO A 33 13.38 1.21 11.76
CA PRO A 33 12.65 1.76 12.90
C PRO A 33 11.17 1.99 12.57
N ALA A 34 10.27 1.47 13.41
CA ALA A 34 8.82 1.54 13.17
C ALA A 34 8.27 2.97 13.11
N TYR A 35 8.90 3.91 13.82
CA TYR A 35 8.54 5.33 13.82
C TYR A 35 8.98 6.06 12.54
N ALA A 36 9.87 5.48 11.74
CA ALA A 36 10.33 6.06 10.48
C ALA A 36 9.41 5.71 9.29
N MET A 37 8.29 5.03 9.54
CA MET A 37 7.40 4.52 8.51
C MET A 37 5.94 4.82 8.86
N GLU A 38 5.20 5.34 7.89
CA GLU A 38 3.74 5.41 7.90
C GLU A 38 3.16 4.44 6.87
N THR A 39 1.95 3.95 7.12
CA THR A 39 1.25 3.04 6.20
C THR A 39 -0.08 3.61 5.80
N VAL A 40 -0.37 3.58 4.50
CA VAL A 40 -1.65 4.01 3.94
C VAL A 40 -2.17 2.91 3.01
N GLY A 41 -3.46 2.59 3.14
CA GLY A 41 -4.20 1.81 2.16
C GLY A 41 -4.92 2.74 1.20
N TYR A 42 -4.88 2.40 -0.09
CA TYR A 42 -5.47 3.19 -1.18
C TYR A 42 -6.56 2.45 -1.95
N GLY A 43 -6.87 1.22 -1.55
CA GLY A 43 -7.77 0.32 -2.27
C GLY A 43 -7.51 0.32 -3.78
N GLU A 44 -8.58 0.56 -4.52
CA GLU A 44 -8.65 0.65 -5.97
C GLU A 44 -8.59 2.09 -6.52
N GLU A 45 -8.49 3.13 -5.68
CA GLU A 45 -8.59 4.53 -6.14
C GLU A 45 -7.47 4.94 -7.11
N PHE A 46 -6.27 4.38 -6.90
CA PHE A 46 -5.07 4.72 -7.66
C PHE A 46 -4.58 3.54 -8.52
N LEU A 47 -5.43 3.13 -9.46
CA LEU A 47 -5.10 2.09 -10.43
C LEU A 47 -3.90 2.49 -11.29
N LEU A 48 -2.93 1.58 -11.44
CA LEU A 48 -1.79 1.76 -12.34
C LEU A 48 -2.20 1.47 -13.79
N VAL A 49 -2.96 0.40 -13.99
CA VAL A 49 -3.65 0.12 -15.25
C VAL A 49 -5.11 0.54 -15.07
N PRO A 50 -5.63 1.50 -15.85
CA PRO A 50 -6.97 2.06 -15.67
C PRO A 50 -8.04 1.08 -16.18
N THR A 51 -8.31 0.03 -15.40
CA THR A 51 -9.31 -0.99 -15.70
C THR A 51 -10.10 -1.36 -14.45
N GLN A 52 -11.41 -1.52 -14.61
CA GLN A 52 -12.31 -1.98 -13.55
C GLN A 52 -12.33 -3.51 -13.41
N GLN A 53 -11.51 -4.21 -14.20
CA GLN A 53 -11.33 -5.66 -14.11
C GLN A 53 -10.12 -6.02 -13.24
N GLU A 54 -9.91 -7.31 -13.03
CA GLU A 54 -8.69 -7.78 -12.38
C GLU A 54 -7.45 -7.36 -13.18
N ASN A 55 -6.41 -6.93 -12.46
CA ASN A 55 -5.13 -6.68 -13.08
C ASN A 55 -4.01 -6.85 -12.05
N TRP A 56 -3.11 -7.79 -12.31
CA TRP A 56 -2.03 -8.09 -11.37
C TRP A 56 -1.10 -6.91 -11.11
N ARG A 57 -0.93 -5.99 -12.08
CA ARG A 57 -0.10 -4.78 -11.91
C ARG A 57 -0.73 -3.80 -10.91
N ASN A 58 -2.05 -3.84 -10.73
CA ASN A 58 -2.75 -3.03 -9.73
C ASN A 58 -2.58 -3.59 -8.31
N ARG A 59 -2.37 -4.90 -8.16
CA ARG A 59 -2.15 -5.59 -6.88
C ARG A 59 -0.72 -5.39 -6.37
N ARG A 60 -0.43 -4.20 -5.82
CA ARG A 60 0.92 -3.79 -5.38
C ARG A 60 0.94 -3.08 -4.02
N VAL A 61 2.12 -3.08 -3.41
CA VAL A 61 2.50 -2.20 -2.29
C VAL A 61 3.74 -1.43 -2.75
N THR A 62 3.76 -0.11 -2.55
CA THR A 62 4.85 0.76 -2.97
C THR A 62 5.50 1.41 -1.76
N LEU A 63 6.81 1.66 -1.82
CA LEU A 63 7.55 2.42 -0.81
C LEU A 63 7.91 3.78 -1.39
N ARG A 64 7.72 4.84 -0.60
CA ARG A 64 8.16 6.20 -0.94
C ARG A 64 8.97 6.75 0.22
N ARG A 65 10.18 7.21 -0.08
CA ARG A 65 11.01 7.94 0.87
C ARG A 65 10.54 9.39 0.93
N PHE A 66 10.47 9.94 2.13
CA PHE A 66 10.27 11.35 2.38
C PHE A 66 11.54 11.85 3.08
N ASP A 67 12.41 12.49 2.32
CA ASP A 67 13.64 13.12 2.79
C ASP A 67 13.50 14.65 2.88
N ASP A 68 12.60 15.23 2.11
CA ASP A 68 12.41 16.68 2.08
C ASP A 68 11.35 17.15 3.10
N PHE A 69 11.83 17.61 4.26
CA PHE A 69 11.10 18.61 5.03
C PHE A 69 11.18 19.93 4.25
N VAL A 70 10.12 20.32 3.56
CA VAL A 70 9.98 21.71 3.09
C VAL A 70 9.89 22.58 4.34
N ARG A 71 10.94 23.39 4.56
CA ARG A 71 10.98 24.40 5.63
C ARG A 71 10.44 25.73 5.12
#